data_AF-A0A847F5G3-F1
#
_entry.id   AF-A0A847F5G3-F1
#
_cell.length_a   1.000
_cell.length_b   1.000
_cell.length_c   1.000
_cell.angle_alpha   90.00
_cell.angle_beta   90.00
_cell.angle_gamma   90.00
#
_symmetry.space_group_name_H-M   'P 1'
#
loop_
_entity.id
_entity.type
_entity.pdbx_description
1 polymer ?
#
loop_
_entity_poly.entity_id
_entity_poly.type
_entity_poly.pdbx_seq_one_letter_code
_entity_poly.pdbx_strand_id
1 'polypeptide(L)' 'MTHEESPFDVIGGREVVFALAERFYDVMESKEPELTALHETDAEGRITPELRHRFALFLMGWLGGPQEYMERH' A
#
# COMPACT_ATOMS: atom_id res chain seq x y z
N MET A 1 -8.53 14.96 27.53
CA MET A 1 -8.79 14.87 26.08
C MET A 1 -8.34 13.49 25.66
N THR A 2 -9.25 12.62 25.23
CA THR A 2 -8.87 11.37 24.57
C THR A 2 -8.32 11.77 23.20
N HIS A 3 -7.04 11.52 22.93
CA HIS A 3 -6.57 11.57 21.55
C HIS A 3 -7.34 10.47 20.81
N GLU A 4 -8.19 10.85 19.86
CA GLU A 4 -8.76 9.89 18.92
C GLU A 4 -7.58 9.28 18.15
N GLU A 5 -7.34 7.99 18.37
CA GLU A 5 -6.31 7.23 17.66
C GLU A 5 -6.64 7.27 16.15
N SER A 6 -5.64 7.58 15.33
CA SER A 6 -5.84 7.62 13.89
C SER A 6 -6.16 6.20 13.38
N PRO A 7 -6.86 6.05 12.23
CA PRO A 7 -7.00 4.74 11.60
C PRO A 7 -5.66 4.02 11.38
N PHE A 8 -4.58 4.76 11.16
CA PHE A 8 -3.22 4.23 11.10
C PHE A 8 -2.76 3.61 12.43
N ASP A 9 -3.04 4.26 13.55
CA ASP A 9 -2.69 3.72 14.88
C ASP A 9 -3.55 2.48 15.20
N VAL A 10 -4.86 2.57 14.91
CA VAL A 10 -5.82 1.48 15.16
C VAL A 10 -5.49 0.22 14.36
N ILE A 11 -5.04 0.37 13.10
CA ILE A 11 -4.70 -0.79 12.25
C ILE A 11 -3.35 -1.41 12.62
N GLY A 12 -2.52 -0.76 13.45
CA GLY A 12 -1.21 -1.26 13.88
C GLY A 12 -0.02 -0.63 13.17
N GLY A 13 -0.21 0.54 12.55
CA GLY A 13 0.86 1.36 12.01
C GLY A 13 1.51 0.84 10.73
N ARG A 14 2.76 1.27 10.51
CA ARG A 14 3.50 1.12 9.24
C ARG A 14 3.53 -0.32 8.72
N GLU A 15 3.95 -1.26 9.56
CA GLU A 15 4.15 -2.65 9.16
C GLU A 15 2.84 -3.28 8.68
N VAL A 16 1.72 -2.97 9.34
CA VAL A 16 0.41 -3.51 8.95
C VAL A 16 -0.09 -2.87 7.66
N VAL A 17 0.11 -1.57 7.47
CA VAL A 17 -0.24 -0.89 6.21
C VAL A 17 0.56 -1.45 5.04
N PHE A 18 1.84 -1.73 5.22
CA PHE A 18 2.68 -2.35 4.19
C PHE A 18 2.21 -3.77 3.87
N ALA A 19 1.95 -4.59 4.89
CA ALA A 19 1.41 -5.93 4.70
C ALA A 19 0.03 -5.92 4.00
N LEU A 20 -0.80 -4.93 4.30
CA LEU A 20 -2.10 -4.74 3.64
C LEU A 20 -1.93 -4.42 2.15
N ALA A 21 -1.02 -3.51 1.80
CA ALA A 21 -0.72 -3.15 0.42
C ALA A 21 -0.16 -4.33 -0.38
N GLU A 22 0.78 -5.09 0.20
CA GLU A 22 1.29 -6.32 -0.40
C GLU A 22 0.17 -7.33 -0.64
N ARG A 23 -0.65 -7.59 0.39
CA ARG A 23 -1.75 -8.55 0.28
C ARG A 23 -2.80 -8.13 -0.74
N PHE A 24 -3.06 -6.83 -0.88
CA PHE A 24 -3.97 -6.30 -1.89
C PHE A 24 -3.52 -6.67 -3.30
N TYR A 25 -2.25 -6.45 -3.62
CA TYR A 25 -1.73 -6.78 -4.95
C TYR A 25 -1.55 -8.28 -5.17
N ASP A 26 -1.20 -9.06 -4.15
CA ASP A 26 -1.20 -10.52 -4.25
C ASP A 26 -2.58 -11.07 -4.65
N VAL A 27 -3.64 -10.51 -4.06
CA VAL A 27 -5.01 -10.91 -4.38
C VAL A 27 -5.40 -10.48 -5.79
N MET A 28 -5.00 -9.27 -6.22
CA MET A 28 -5.22 -8.79 -7.59
C MET A 28 -4.53 -9.70 -8.62
N GLU A 29 -3.22 -9.94 -8.46
CA GLU A 29 -2.44 -10.83 -9.35
C GLU A 29 -3.03 -12.24 -9.44
N SER A 30 -3.53 -12.76 -8.32
CA SER A 30 -4.11 -14.11 -8.28
C SER A 30 -5.49 -14.21 -8.94
N LYS A 31 -6.27 -13.14 -9.00
CA LYS A 31 -7.70 -13.21 -9.33
C LYS A 31 -8.10 -12.40 -10.56
N GLU A 32 -7.34 -11.37 -10.89
CA GLU A 32 -7.74 -10.31 -11.83
C GLU A 32 -6.59 -10.03 -12.83
N PRO A 33 -6.17 -11.01 -13.66
CA PRO A 33 -5.02 -10.84 -14.54
C PRO A 33 -5.19 -9.67 -15.53
N GLU A 34 -6.42 -9.38 -15.95
CA GLU A 34 -6.73 -8.22 -16.81
C GLU A 34 -6.49 -6.89 -16.09
N LEU A 35 -6.78 -6.79 -14.79
CA LEU A 35 -6.48 -5.59 -13.99
C LEU A 35 -4.99 -5.51 -13.66
N THR A 36 -4.33 -6.64 -13.37
CA THR A 36 -2.88 -6.68 -13.16
C THR A 36 -2.12 -6.13 -14.36
N ALA A 37 -2.55 -6.47 -15.58
CA ALA A 37 -1.94 -5.99 -16.82
C ALA A 37 -2.03 -4.47 -17.05
N LEU A 38 -2.85 -3.75 -16.29
CA LEU A 38 -2.93 -2.27 -16.34
C LEU A 38 -1.84 -1.58 -15.52
N HIS A 39 -1.10 -2.33 -14.71
CA HIS A 39 -0.05 -1.81 -13.83
C HIS A 39 1.33 -2.00 -14.46
N GLU A 40 2.33 -1.31 -13.91
CA GLU A 40 3.72 -1.61 -14.24
C GLU A 40 4.10 -2.97 -13.64
N THR A 41 4.59 -3.88 -14.49
CA THR A 41 4.95 -5.25 -14.08
C THR A 41 6.43 -5.58 -14.36
N ASP A 42 6.98 -6.50 -13.57
CA ASP A 42 8.28 -7.12 -13.80
C ASP A 42 8.26 -8.09 -15.00
N ALA A 43 9.41 -8.70 -15.30
CA ALA A 43 9.55 -9.67 -16.38
C ALA A 43 8.73 -10.96 -16.16
N GLU A 44 8.29 -11.21 -14.93
CA GLU A 44 7.44 -12.33 -14.55
C GLU A 44 5.94 -11.97 -14.55
N GLY A 45 5.58 -10.74 -14.94
CA GLY A 45 4.20 -10.27 -15.01
C GLY A 45 3.59 -9.91 -13.65
N ARG A 46 4.41 -9.74 -12.61
CA ARG A 46 3.95 -9.28 -11.28
C ARG A 46 4.08 -7.77 -11.17
N ILE A 47 3.20 -7.16 -10.40
CA ILE A 47 3.22 -5.72 -10.14
C ILE A 47 4.53 -5.35 -9.44
N THR A 48 5.20 -4.31 -9.93
CA THR A 48 6.55 -3.95 -9.46
C THR A 48 6.56 -3.65 -7.96
N PRO A 49 7.64 -4.05 -7.24
CA PRO A 49 7.78 -3.74 -5.82
C PRO A 49 7.69 -2.23 -5.53
N GLU A 50 8.15 -1.39 -6.45
CA GLU A 50 8.05 0.07 -6.35
C GLU A 50 6.59 0.54 -6.31
N LEU A 51 5.73 0.00 -7.18
CA LEU A 51 4.32 0.37 -7.21
C LEU A 51 3.58 -0.06 -5.94
N ARG A 52 3.91 -1.27 -5.43
CA ARG A 52 3.39 -1.78 -4.16
C ARG A 52 3.82 -0.87 -2.99
N HIS A 53 5.10 -0.52 -2.95
CA HIS A 53 5.65 0.39 -1.95
C HIS A 53 4.98 1.77 -1.98
N ARG A 54 4.82 2.33 -3.18
CA ARG A 54 4.16 3.62 -3.39
C ARG A 54 2.73 3.62 -2.87
N PHE A 55 1.98 2.53 -3.12
CA PHE A 55 0.64 2.38 -2.61
C PHE A 55 0.59 2.28 -1.09
N ALA A 56 1.53 1.57 -0.48
CA ALA A 56 1.65 1.50 0.99
C ALA A 56 1.90 2.88 1.61
N LEU A 57 2.81 3.67 1.03
CA LEU A 57 3.08 5.04 1.49
C LEU A 57 1.86 5.95 1.35
N PHE A 58 1.12 5.83 0.24
CA PHE A 58 -0.15 6.54 0.06
C PHE A 58 -1.17 6.17 1.14
N LEU A 59 -1.40 4.88 1.38
CA LEU A 59 -2.33 4.40 2.41
C LEU A 59 -1.94 4.86 3.81
N MET A 60 -0.64 4.88 4.12
CA MET A 60 -0.15 5.36 5.42
C MET A 60 -0.56 6.81 5.67
N GLY A 61 -0.29 7.71 4.74
CA GLY A 61 -0.69 9.11 4.85
C GLY A 61 -2.21 9.28 4.87
N TRP A 62 -2.94 8.50 4.05
CA TRP A 62 -4.40 8.54 3.99
C TRP A 62 -5.07 8.10 5.30
N LEU A 63 -4.49 7.12 6.00
CA LEU A 63 -4.97 6.63 7.29
C LEU A 63 -4.61 7.54 8.48
N GLY A 64 -3.99 8.69 8.24
CA GLY A 64 -3.59 9.65 9.27
C GLY A 64 -2.21 9.38 9.88
N GLY A 65 -1.41 8.49 9.27
CA GLY A 65 -0.01 8.27 9.63
C GLY A 65 0.94 9.28 8.98
N PRO A 66 2.26 9.05 9.08
CA PRO A 66 3.29 9.89 8.49
C PRO A 66 3.11 10.09 6.97
N GLN A 67 3.30 11.32 6.48
CA GLN A 67 3.23 11.68 5.06
C GLN A 67 4.56 11.45 4.33
N GLU A 68 5.15 10.26 4.49
CA GLU A 68 6.44 9.90 3.88
C GLU A 68 6.40 9.83 2.34
N TYR A 69 5.20 9.72 1.75
CA TYR A 69 5.00 9.78 0.30
C TYR A 69 5.41 11.15 -0.29
N MET A 70 5.15 12.24 0.43
CA MET A 70 5.44 13.61 -0.05
C MET A 70 6.90 14.03 0.15
N GLU A 71 7.65 13.33 0.99
CA GLU A 71 9.08 13.64 1.23
C GLU A 71 10.00 13.06 0.15
N ARG A 72 9.50 12.17 -0.72
CA ARG A 72 10.29 11.48 -1.74
C ARG A 72 9.91 11.82 -3.19
N HIS A 73 8.84 12.59 -3.43
CA HIS A 73 8.38 12.98 -4.78
C HIS A 73 7.87 14.43 -4.84
#